data_AF-A0AAN1SYQ6-F1
#
_entry.id   AF-A0AAN1SYQ6-F1
#
_cell.length_a   1.000
_cell.length_b   1.000
_cell.length_c   1.000
_cell.angle_alpha   90.00
_cell.angle_beta   90.00
_cell.angle_gamma   90.00
#
_symmetry.space_group_name_H-M   'P 1'
#
loop_
_entity.id
_entity.type
_entity.pdbx_description
1 polymer ?
#
loop_
_entity_poly.entity_id
_entity_poly.type
_entity_poly.pdbx_seq_one_letter_code
_entity_poly.pdbx_strand_id
1 'polypeptide(L)'
;MPKLSDYVQAAATEYLQDTGSTELDVHWAAEFFQDSGVLNEYPNQNMVAFYNMVQKELTKRADRAEKEARMKLEKINWFPKPPRKPPG
;
A
#
# COMPACT_ATOMS: atom_id res chain seq x y z
N MET A 1 -14.64 -18.97 -3.95
CA MET A 1 -14.56 -18.22 -2.68
C MET A 1 -13.23 -17.49 -2.66
N PRO A 2 -13.21 -16.19 -3.01
CA PRO A 2 -12.06 -15.32 -2.72
C PRO A 2 -11.63 -15.43 -1.25
N LYS A 3 -10.33 -15.37 -0.98
CA LYS A 3 -9.83 -15.39 0.40
C LYS A 3 -10.04 -14.01 1.02
N LEU A 4 -10.14 -13.95 2.35
CA LEU A 4 -10.14 -12.68 3.08
C LEU A 4 -8.94 -11.80 2.71
N SER A 5 -7.78 -12.40 2.42
CA SER A 5 -6.59 -11.70 1.93
C SER A 5 -6.79 -11.04 0.56
N ASP A 6 -7.58 -11.63 -0.35
CA ASP A 6 -7.88 -11.02 -1.65
C ASP A 6 -8.71 -9.74 -1.46
N TYR A 7 -9.69 -9.75 -0.55
CA TYR A 7 -10.45 -8.55 -0.20
C TYR A 7 -9.59 -7.47 0.44
N VAL A 8 -8.69 -7.85 1.34
CA VAL A 8 -7.72 -6.91 1.95
C VAL A 8 -6.82 -6.29 0.88
N GLN A 9 -6.39 -7.09 -0.11
CA GLN A 9 -5.57 -6.60 -1.21
C GLN A 9 -6.32 -5.69 -2.18
N ALA A 10 -7.58 -6.01 -2.48
CA ALA A 10 -8.45 -5.17 -3.29
C ALA A 10 -8.65 -3.80 -2.60
N ALA A 11 -9.09 -3.81 -1.34
CA ALA A 11 -9.29 -2.61 -0.52
C ALA A 11 -8.03 -1.73 -0.47
N ALA A 12 -6.87 -2.30 -0.16
CA ALA A 12 -5.62 -1.54 -0.11
C ALA A 12 -5.19 -0.99 -1.48
N THR A 13 -5.59 -1.63 -2.58
CA THR A 13 -5.28 -1.15 -3.93
C THR A 13 -6.20 -0.01 -4.34
N GLU A 14 -7.50 -0.18 -4.14
CA GLU A 14 -8.50 0.83 -4.46
C GLU A 14 -8.29 2.09 -3.61
N TYR A 15 -8.01 1.93 -2.31
CA TYR A 15 -7.72 3.06 -1.43
C TYR A 15 -6.52 3.88 -1.90
N LEU A 16 -5.42 3.21 -2.27
CA LEU A 16 -4.22 3.88 -2.79
C LEU A 16 -4.48 4.57 -4.13
N GLN A 17 -5.31 3.99 -4.99
CA GLN A 17 -5.65 4.58 -6.28
C GLN A 17 -6.53 5.82 -6.12
N ASP A 18 -7.49 5.79 -5.20
CA ASP A 18 -8.45 6.86 -4.99
C ASP A 18 -7.85 8.03 -4.20
N THR A 19 -7.09 7.74 -3.14
CA THR A 19 -6.61 8.75 -2.19
C THR A 19 -5.12 9.06 -2.29
N GLY A 20 -4.32 8.13 -2.82
CA GLY A 20 -2.85 8.20 -2.74
C GLY A 20 -2.28 8.07 -1.32
N SER A 21 -3.12 7.81 -0.31
CA SER A 21 -2.72 7.74 1.09
C SER A 21 -2.44 6.31 1.55
N THR A 22 -1.50 6.17 2.50
CA THR A 22 -1.20 4.91 3.19
C THR A 22 -1.83 4.84 4.59
N GLU A 23 -2.37 5.96 5.08
CA GLU A 23 -3.16 6.02 6.31
C GLU A 23 -4.62 5.80 5.92
N LEU A 24 -5.21 4.70 6.37
CA LEU A 24 -6.55 4.28 5.96
C LEU A 24 -7.61 5.16 6.61
N ASP A 25 -8.49 5.74 5.80
CA ASP A 25 -9.66 6.45 6.31
C ASP A 25 -10.72 5.47 6.83
N VAL A 26 -11.28 5.77 8.00
CA VAL A 26 -12.25 4.89 8.69
C VAL A 26 -13.58 4.84 7.94
N HIS A 27 -14.03 5.95 7.35
CA HIS A 27 -15.29 5.99 6.61
C HIS A 27 -15.15 5.21 5.30
N TRP A 28 -14.05 5.44 4.57
CA TRP A 28 -13.74 4.71 3.35
C TRP A 28 -13.69 3.19 3.60
N ALA A 29 -13.02 2.77 4.67
CA ALA A 29 -12.95 1.35 5.04
C ALA A 29 -14.32 0.77 5.41
N ALA A 30 -15.18 1.57 6.06
CA ALA A 30 -16.55 1.16 6.38
C ALA A 30 -17.40 0.95 5.12
N GLU A 31 -17.34 1.91 4.19
CA GLU A 31 -18.05 1.86 2.91
C GLU A 31 -17.62 0.64 2.10
N PHE A 32 -16.30 0.44 1.94
CA PHE A 32 -15.77 -0.72 1.25
C PHE A 32 -16.21 -2.03 1.92
N PHE A 33 -16.14 -2.13 3.25
CA PHE A 33 -16.50 -3.34 3.98
C PHE A 33 -17.98 -3.72 3.82
N GLN A 34 -18.86 -2.73 3.67
CA GLN A 34 -20.29 -2.94 3.43
C GLN A 34 -20.59 -3.32 1.97
N ASP A 35 -19.92 -2.70 1.00
CA ASP A 35 -20.20 -2.89 -0.44
C ASP A 35 -19.49 -4.11 -1.05
N SER A 36 -18.28 -4.43 -0.58
CA SER A 36 -17.41 -5.47 -1.17
C SER A 36 -17.92 -6.91 -1.07
N GLY A 37 -18.98 -7.16 -0.30
CA GLY A 37 -19.49 -8.52 -0.05
C GLY A 37 -18.64 -9.35 0.92
N VAL A 38 -17.69 -8.74 1.64
CA VAL A 38 -16.89 -9.42 2.68
C VAL A 38 -17.79 -10.09 3.72
N LEU A 39 -18.87 -9.43 4.15
CA LEU A 39 -19.82 -10.00 5.11
C LEU A 39 -20.66 -11.15 4.55
N ASN A 40 -20.78 -11.26 3.22
CA ASN A 40 -21.50 -12.37 2.59
C ASN A 40 -20.65 -13.65 2.59
N GLU A 41 -19.35 -13.55 2.28
CA GLU A 41 -18.41 -14.69 2.31
C GLU A 41 -17.88 -14.98 3.72
N TYR A 42 -17.78 -13.95 4.56
CA TYR A 42 -17.23 -14.01 5.92
C TYR A 42 -18.15 -13.29 6.93
N PRO A 43 -19.29 -13.87 7.30
CA PRO A 43 -20.29 -13.21 8.15
C PRO A 43 -19.81 -12.91 9.58
N ASN A 44 -18.82 -13.67 10.07
CA ASN A 44 -18.21 -13.45 11.38
C ASN A 44 -17.05 -12.44 11.35
N GLN A 45 -16.77 -11.85 10.18
CA GLN A 45 -15.68 -10.92 10.03
C GLN A 45 -15.98 -9.62 10.77
N ASN A 46 -15.01 -9.17 11.56
CA ASN A 46 -15.12 -7.92 12.30
C ASN A 46 -14.55 -6.75 11.48
N MET A 47 -15.27 -5.64 11.40
CA MET A 47 -14.83 -4.44 10.67
C MET A 47 -13.49 -3.90 11.20
N VAL A 48 -13.29 -3.86 12.52
CA VAL A 48 -12.01 -3.44 13.13
C VAL A 48 -10.89 -4.40 12.76
N ALA A 49 -11.15 -5.70 12.71
CA ALA A 49 -10.17 -6.67 12.23
C ALA A 49 -9.84 -6.47 10.75
N PHE A 50 -10.85 -6.23 9.92
CA PHE A 50 -10.68 -5.91 8.49
C PHE A 50 -9.86 -4.64 8.28
N TYR A 51 -10.24 -3.55 8.94
CA TYR A 51 -9.51 -2.28 8.95
C TYR A 51 -8.03 -2.47 9.28
N ASN A 52 -7.73 -3.20 10.36
CA ASN A 52 -6.34 -3.47 10.76
C ASN A 52 -5.56 -4.26 9.69
N MET A 53 -6.21 -5.20 9.01
CA MET A 53 -5.57 -5.94 7.92
C MET A 53 -5.27 -5.05 6.71
N VAL A 54 -6.21 -4.19 6.32
CA VAL A 54 -6.03 -3.24 5.21
C VAL A 54 -4.94 -2.22 5.55
N GLN A 55 -4.99 -1.62 6.74
CA GLN A 55 -3.96 -0.70 7.22
C GLN A 55 -2.57 -1.35 7.20
N LYS A 56 -2.47 -2.61 7.64
CA LYS A 56 -1.20 -3.36 7.62
C LYS A 56 -0.68 -3.59 6.21
N GLU A 57 -1.55 -3.90 5.26
CA GLU A 57 -1.15 -4.07 3.85
C GLU A 57 -0.71 -2.73 3.23
N LEU A 58 -1.39 -1.63 3.54
CA LEU A 58 -0.98 -0.28 3.13
C LEU A 58 0.41 0.08 3.67
N THR A 59 0.65 -0.10 4.97
CA THR A 59 1.96 0.14 5.58
C THR A 59 3.06 -0.72 4.95
N LYS A 60 2.76 -1.99 4.63
CA LYS A 60 3.72 -2.89 3.96
C LYS A 60 4.05 -2.43 2.54
N ARG A 61 3.08 -1.89 1.80
CA ARG A 61 3.31 -1.30 0.47
C ARG A 61 4.17 -0.05 0.57
N ALA A 62 3.92 0.80 1.56
CA ALA A 62 4.74 1.98 1.84
C ALA A 62 6.20 1.62 2.16
N ASP A 63 6.42 0.66 3.06
CA ASP A 63 7.77 0.17 3.42
C ASP A 63 8.52 -0.39 2.20
N ARG A 64 7.83 -1.15 1.33
CA ARG A 64 8.42 -1.65 0.09
C ARG A 64 8.81 -0.52 -0.85
N ALA A 65 7.91 0.45 -1.07
CA ALA A 65 8.19 1.60 -1.93
C ALA A 65 9.37 2.42 -1.40
N GLU A 66 9.46 2.64 -0.09
CA GLU A 66 10.58 3.34 0.55
C GLU A 66 11.90 2.58 0.39
N LYS A 67 11.90 1.25 0.59
CA LYS A 67 13.08 0.41 0.39
C LYS A 67 13.55 0.42 -1.05
N GLU A 68 12.64 0.31 -2.01
CA GLU A 68 12.97 0.39 -3.44
C GLU A 68 13.53 1.76 -3.81
N ALA A 69 12.94 2.85 -3.30
CA ALA A 69 13.45 4.20 -3.50
C ALA A 69 14.87 4.35 -2.94
N ARG A 70 15.13 3.88 -1.71
CA ARG A 70 16.46 3.87 -1.09
C ARG A 70 17.47 3.12 -1.94
N MET A 71 17.17 1.88 -2.33
CA MET A 71 18.07 1.07 -3.17
C MET A 71 18.36 1.75 -4.52
N LYS A 72 17.37 2.39 -5.14
CA LYS A 72 17.56 3.14 -6.41
C LYS A 72 18.45 4.36 -6.21
N LEU A 73 18.24 5.13 -5.13
CA LEU A 73 19.06 6.30 -4.79
C LEU A 73 20.50 5.91 -4.44
N GLU A 74 20.69 4.82 -3.70
CA GLU A 74 22.02 4.27 -3.38
C GLU A 74 22.77 3.84 -4.65
N LYS A 75 22.08 3.21 -5.62
CA LYS A 75 22.68 2.89 -6.92
C LYS A 75 23.12 4.14 -7.68
N ILE A 76 22.32 5.20 -7.68
CA ILE A 76 22.68 6.47 -8.34
C ILE A 76 23.88 7.12 -7.64
N ASN A 77 23.92 7.11 -6.31
CA ASN A 77 25.02 7.68 -5.54
C ASN A 77 26.33 6.87 -5.68
N TRP A 78 26.24 5.56 -5.92
CA TRP A 78 27.40 4.69 -6.16
C TRP A 78 28.12 4.99 -7.48
N PHE A 79 27.45 5.57 -8.49
CA PHE A 79 28.14 6.02 -9.69
C PHE A 79 28.96 7.28 -9.37
N PRO A 80 30.30 7.23 -9.34
CA PRO A 80 31.10 8.42 -9.13
C PRO A 80 30.80 9.43 -10.24
N LYS A 81 30.58 10.70 -9.88
CA LYS A 81 30.44 11.78 -10.85
C LYS A 81 31.63 11.73 -11.82
N PRO A 82 31.40 11.72 -13.15
CA PRO A 82 32.50 11.73 -14.09
C PRO A 82 33.39 12.96 -13.82
N PRO A 83 34.72 12.84 -13.93
CA PRO A 83 35.61 13.97 -13.70
C PRO A 83 35.22 15.10 -14.66
N ARG A 84 34.87 16.26 -14.10
CA ARG A 84 34.60 17.46 -14.91
C ARG A 84 35.90 17.82 -15.63
N LYS A 85 35.94 17.65 -16.95
CA LYS A 85 37.03 18.19 -17.78
C LYS A 85 37.02 19.73 -17.65
N PRO A 86 38.14 20.38 -17.32
CA PRO A 86 38.21 21.83 -17.35
C PRO A 86 38.09 22.33 -18.80
N PRO A 87 37.44 23.48 -19.04
CA PRO A 87 37.44 24.13 -20.36
C PRO A 87 38.85 24.61 -20.67
N GLY A 88 39.33 24.25 -21.86
CA GLY A 88 40.59 24.74 -22.43
C GLY A 88 40.46 26.13 -23.02
#